data_AF-A0A1T1H838-F1
#
_entry.id   AF-A0A1T1H838-F1
#
_cell.length_a   1.000
_cell.length_b   1.000
_cell.length_c   1.000
_cell.angle_alpha   90.00
_cell.angle_beta   90.00
_cell.angle_gamma   90.00
#
_symmetry.space_group_name_H-M   'P 1'
#
loop_
_entity.id
_entity.type
_entity.pdbx_description
1 polymer ?
#
loop_
_entity_poly.entity_id
_entity_poly.type
_entity_poly.pdbx_seq_one_letter_code
_entity_poly.pdbx_strand_id
1 'polypeptide(L)'
;MSSQPTLFWHDYESFGADPRRDRPSQFAGIRTDLDLNEIAEPVEWFCQPADDFLPHPDACLITGITPQDAQKNGVPEAEFIANIHSELSQPNTCSLGYNSLRFDDEMTRHTLYRNFYDAYGREWQNGNSRWDLIDVARTAYALRPDGIEWPLNDQGLPSFKLEHLTAANGISHEGAHDAVSDVRATIALARLIREKQPKLYEHLFALRNKHKVSDQLDLVSRKPVLHISGMFGAARGNAAVVVPLAQHPTNKNGVICYDLMVDPAELGSLSAEEIRHRVFTAQAELSQPRIPLKVIHINRCPVVLPVSMVDEKVEARTGIGLQTCREHWKVLSALGDITSKLQAVFSEPSDGVAGSDDPDLMLYGGGFFGHHDKDQMEIIRETPAEALSELEPAFQDPRLNEMFFRYKARNFKDWLTGEELQQWDEYRWQRINDPAVSSLTPEQFNQRLVELSQTELSQRDQAILEDVVLYVESLVPSHLF
;
A
#
# COMPACT_ATOMS: atom_id res chain seq x y z
N MET A 1 -18.26 -28.66 2.13
CA MET A 1 -17.10 -28.91 1.23
C MET A 1 -16.13 -27.78 1.49
N SER A 2 -14.86 -28.06 1.82
CA SER A 2 -13.87 -26.99 1.97
C SER A 2 -13.63 -26.37 0.59
N SER A 3 -13.77 -25.04 0.46
CA SER A 3 -13.49 -24.34 -0.80
C SER A 3 -12.02 -24.57 -1.18
N GLN A 4 -11.75 -24.85 -2.46
CA GLN A 4 -10.38 -24.96 -2.95
C GLN A 4 -9.67 -23.60 -2.80
N PRO A 5 -8.37 -23.57 -2.48
CA PRO A 5 -7.61 -22.32 -2.44
C PRO A 5 -7.59 -21.63 -3.80
N THR A 6 -7.79 -20.32 -3.81
CA THR A 6 -7.77 -19.49 -5.03
C THR A 6 -6.86 -18.27 -4.84
N LEU A 7 -6.47 -17.67 -5.96
CA LEU A 7 -5.81 -16.38 -5.99
C LEU A 7 -6.81 -15.34 -6.52
N PHE A 8 -6.86 -14.17 -5.89
CA PHE A 8 -7.65 -13.05 -6.39
C PHE A 8 -6.71 -11.89 -6.70
N TRP A 9 -6.46 -11.70 -7.99
CA TRP A 9 -5.58 -10.67 -8.53
C TRP A 9 -6.38 -9.39 -8.65
N HIS A 10 -5.86 -8.28 -8.15
CA HIS A 10 -6.57 -7.01 -8.20
C HIS A 10 -5.64 -5.81 -8.33
N ASP A 11 -6.23 -4.72 -8.81
CA ASP A 11 -5.60 -3.43 -9.00
C ASP A 11 -6.65 -2.32 -8.86
N TYR A 12 -6.23 -1.17 -8.33
CA TYR A 12 -7.04 0.03 -8.22
C TYR A 12 -6.48 1.14 -9.11
N GLU A 13 -7.39 1.82 -9.80
CA GLU A 13 -7.16 3.20 -10.19
C GLU A 13 -7.79 4.13 -9.16
N SER A 14 -7.18 5.30 -8.95
CA SER A 14 -7.59 6.24 -7.90
C SER A 14 -7.38 7.68 -8.31
N PHE A 15 -8.07 8.58 -7.62
CA PHE A 15 -7.96 10.02 -7.84
C PHE A 15 -6.74 10.67 -7.17
N GLY A 16 -5.81 9.88 -6.64
CA GLY A 16 -4.57 10.37 -6.04
C GLY A 16 -3.75 9.27 -5.35
N ALA A 17 -2.51 9.59 -4.96
CA ALA A 17 -1.54 8.61 -4.49
C ALA A 17 -1.54 8.37 -2.97
N ASP A 18 -2.32 9.10 -2.17
CA ASP A 18 -2.46 8.89 -0.73
C ASP A 18 -3.73 8.08 -0.41
N PRO A 19 -3.66 6.75 -0.19
CA PRO A 19 -4.83 5.92 0.08
C PRO A 19 -5.57 6.29 1.37
N ARG A 20 -4.97 7.13 2.24
CA ARG A 20 -5.62 7.62 3.46
C ARG A 20 -6.61 8.74 3.16
N ARG A 21 -6.35 9.55 2.14
CA ARG A 21 -7.06 10.80 1.83
C ARG A 21 -7.79 10.78 0.49
N ASP A 22 -7.14 10.20 -0.51
CA ASP A 22 -7.64 10.07 -1.87
C ASP A 22 -8.65 8.92 -1.98
N ARG A 23 -9.42 8.94 -3.07
CA ARG A 23 -10.54 8.01 -3.30
C ARG A 23 -10.26 7.08 -4.46
N PRO A 24 -10.76 5.82 -4.40
CA PRO A 24 -10.73 4.94 -5.56
C PRO A 24 -11.59 5.52 -6.69
N SER A 25 -11.18 5.31 -7.93
CA SER A 25 -11.95 5.67 -9.13
C SER A 25 -12.45 4.41 -9.85
N GLN A 26 -11.62 3.36 -9.92
CA GLN A 26 -11.94 2.07 -10.52
C GLN A 26 -11.26 0.92 -9.74
N PHE A 27 -11.85 -0.25 -9.80
CA PHE A 27 -11.26 -1.51 -9.32
C PHE A 27 -11.43 -2.58 -10.39
N ALA A 28 -10.38 -3.36 -10.61
CA ALA A 28 -10.46 -4.58 -11.39
C ALA A 28 -9.99 -5.79 -10.57
N GLY A 29 -10.56 -6.95 -10.86
CA GLY A 29 -10.16 -8.19 -10.25
C GLY A 29 -10.35 -9.42 -11.13
N ILE A 30 -9.44 -10.37 -11.02
CA ILE A 30 -9.52 -11.67 -11.71
C ILE A 30 -9.23 -12.77 -10.70
N ARG A 31 -10.08 -13.81 -10.69
CA ARG A 31 -9.88 -14.98 -9.85
C ARG A 31 -9.22 -16.11 -10.63
N THR A 32 -8.17 -16.70 -10.06
CA THR A 32 -7.51 -17.88 -10.62
C THR A 32 -7.45 -19.04 -9.63
N ASP A 33 -7.26 -20.24 -10.15
CA ASP A 33 -6.72 -21.34 -9.35
C ASP A 33 -5.24 -21.09 -8.98
N LEU A 34 -4.64 -22.01 -8.22
CA LEU A 34 -3.21 -21.95 -7.88
C LEU A 34 -2.28 -22.25 -9.07
N ASP A 35 -2.82 -22.79 -10.17
CA ASP A 35 -2.10 -22.99 -11.42
C ASP A 35 -2.12 -21.74 -12.31
N LEU A 36 -2.72 -20.65 -11.84
CA LEU A 36 -2.84 -19.35 -12.50
C LEU A 36 -3.81 -19.38 -13.69
N ASN A 37 -4.76 -20.33 -13.75
CA ASN A 37 -5.83 -20.34 -14.75
C ASN A 37 -7.01 -19.51 -14.25
N GLU A 38 -7.59 -18.66 -15.10
CA GLU A 38 -8.80 -17.90 -14.76
C GLU A 38 -9.97 -18.86 -14.54
N ILE A 39 -10.68 -18.70 -13.42
CA ILE A 39 -11.78 -19.60 -13.00
C ILE A 39 -13.11 -18.88 -12.79
N ALA A 40 -13.13 -17.56 -13.01
CA ALA A 40 -14.32 -16.73 -12.98
C ALA A 40 -14.15 -15.59 -13.99
N GLU A 41 -15.26 -14.96 -14.37
CA GLU A 41 -15.22 -13.75 -15.19
C GLU A 41 -14.49 -12.62 -14.43
N PRO A 42 -13.70 -11.78 -15.12
CA PRO A 42 -13.16 -10.56 -14.54
C PRO A 42 -14.26 -9.67 -13.96
N VAL A 43 -13.96 -9.01 -12.85
CA VAL A 43 -14.80 -7.96 -12.29
C VAL A 43 -14.16 -6.60 -12.54
N GLU A 44 -15.00 -5.62 -12.80
CA GLU A 44 -14.61 -4.23 -13.03
C GLU A 44 -15.71 -3.32 -12.49
N TRP A 45 -15.36 -2.42 -11.59
CA TRP A 45 -16.31 -1.48 -10.99
C TRP A 45 -15.70 -0.08 -10.93
N PHE A 46 -16.50 0.93 -11.25
CA PHE A 46 -16.15 2.33 -11.01
C PHE A 46 -16.76 2.79 -9.68
N CYS A 47 -16.05 3.68 -8.97
CA CYS A 47 -16.52 4.28 -7.72
C CYS A 47 -16.90 5.74 -7.98
N GLN A 48 -18.14 6.11 -7.66
CA GLN A 48 -18.55 7.51 -7.75
C GLN A 48 -17.78 8.34 -6.72
N PRO A 49 -17.13 9.45 -7.12
CA PRO A 49 -16.49 10.34 -6.18
C PRO A 49 -17.53 11.09 -5.33
N ALA A 50 -17.37 11.03 -4.01
CA ALA A 50 -18.09 11.92 -3.11
C ALA A 50 -17.64 13.37 -3.32
N ASP A 51 -18.48 14.32 -2.90
CA ASP A 51 -18.33 15.74 -3.22
C ASP A 51 -17.49 16.53 -2.19
N ASP A 52 -16.68 15.82 -1.38
CA ASP A 52 -15.91 16.33 -0.24
C ASP A 52 -14.37 16.28 -0.42
N PHE A 53 -13.89 16.03 -1.64
CA PHE A 53 -12.48 16.04 -1.98
C PHE A 53 -12.27 16.53 -3.42
N LEU A 54 -11.03 16.89 -3.76
CA LEU A 54 -10.64 17.24 -5.12
C LEU A 54 -9.77 16.12 -5.72
N PRO A 55 -10.04 15.67 -6.95
CA PRO A 55 -9.19 14.72 -7.65
C PRO A 55 -7.88 15.37 -8.08
N HIS A 56 -6.77 14.62 -8.00
CA HIS A 56 -5.48 15.08 -8.49
C HIS A 56 -5.46 15.09 -10.03
N PRO A 57 -5.14 16.21 -10.69
CA PRO A 57 -5.04 16.27 -12.15
C PRO A 57 -4.11 15.21 -12.72
N ASP A 58 -2.95 14.99 -12.08
CA ASP A 58 -1.98 14.00 -12.51
C ASP A 58 -2.51 12.56 -12.47
N ALA A 59 -3.33 12.24 -11.47
CA ALA A 59 -3.94 10.92 -11.37
C ALA A 59 -4.95 10.71 -12.52
N CYS A 60 -5.81 11.69 -12.80
CA CYS A 60 -6.72 11.62 -13.94
C CYS A 60 -5.99 11.52 -15.28
N LEU A 61 -4.85 12.19 -15.44
CA LEU A 61 -4.01 12.10 -16.66
C LEU A 61 -3.39 10.72 -16.86
N ILE A 62 -2.87 10.14 -15.78
CA ILE A 62 -2.27 8.79 -15.78
C ILE A 62 -3.35 7.76 -16.12
N THR A 63 -4.43 7.74 -15.35
CA THR A 63 -5.50 6.73 -15.46
C THR A 63 -6.38 6.93 -16.69
N GLY A 64 -6.53 8.18 -17.15
CA GLY A 64 -7.52 8.53 -18.16
C GLY A 64 -8.96 8.55 -17.64
N ILE A 65 -9.17 8.38 -16.33
CA ILE A 65 -10.50 8.34 -15.72
C ILE A 65 -10.84 9.72 -15.16
N THR A 66 -11.84 10.37 -15.74
CA THR A 66 -12.35 11.64 -15.18
C THR A 66 -13.34 11.38 -14.03
N PRO A 67 -13.53 12.33 -13.11
CA PRO A 67 -14.59 12.27 -12.12
C PRO A 67 -15.98 12.06 -12.74
N GLN A 68 -16.23 12.66 -13.90
CA GLN A 68 -17.47 12.53 -14.66
C GLN A 68 -17.68 11.11 -15.17
N ASP A 69 -16.64 10.44 -15.68
CA ASP A 69 -16.71 9.04 -16.09
C ASP A 69 -17.05 8.14 -14.90
N ALA A 70 -16.39 8.35 -13.77
CA ALA A 70 -16.63 7.59 -12.55
C ALA A 70 -18.02 7.86 -11.95
N GLN A 71 -18.53 9.10 -12.03
CA GLN A 71 -19.89 9.44 -11.64
C GLN A 71 -20.93 8.77 -12.53
N LYS A 72 -20.69 8.74 -13.84
CA LYS A 72 -21.64 8.19 -14.82
C LYS A 72 -21.69 6.66 -14.80
N ASN A 73 -20.55 6.01 -14.67
CA ASN A 73 -20.41 4.56 -14.82
C ASN A 73 -20.26 3.82 -13.48
N GLY A 74 -20.00 4.55 -12.40
CA GLY A 74 -19.75 3.97 -11.09
C GLY A 74 -20.99 3.83 -10.20
N VAL A 75 -20.76 3.22 -9.05
CA VAL A 75 -21.71 3.10 -7.94
C VAL A 75 -21.19 3.87 -6.71
N PRO A 76 -22.04 4.23 -5.72
CA PRO A 76 -21.57 4.85 -4.48
C PRO A 76 -20.49 4.02 -3.77
N GLU A 77 -19.60 4.67 -3.01
CA GLU A 77 -18.44 4.03 -2.34
C GLU A 77 -18.87 2.83 -1.48
N ALA A 78 -20.04 2.90 -0.82
CA ALA A 78 -20.62 1.82 -0.03
C ALA A 78 -20.93 0.55 -0.84
N GLU A 79 -21.52 0.69 -2.03
CA GLU A 79 -21.82 -0.44 -2.91
C GLU A 79 -20.53 -0.96 -3.57
N PHE A 80 -19.67 -0.03 -4.01
CA PHE A 80 -18.38 -0.35 -4.62
C PHE A 80 -17.54 -1.25 -3.71
N ILE A 81 -17.38 -0.87 -2.44
CA ILE A 81 -16.58 -1.66 -1.50
C ILE A 81 -17.30 -2.92 -1.02
N ALA A 82 -18.63 -2.95 -0.99
CA ALA A 82 -19.38 -4.17 -0.71
C ALA A 82 -19.10 -5.25 -1.78
N ASN A 83 -19.09 -4.88 -3.06
CA ASN A 83 -18.76 -5.77 -4.17
C ASN A 83 -17.32 -6.30 -4.04
N ILE A 84 -16.35 -5.42 -3.79
CA ILE A 84 -14.95 -5.80 -3.60
C ILE A 84 -14.76 -6.70 -2.37
N HIS A 85 -15.39 -6.36 -1.25
CA HIS A 85 -15.35 -7.17 -0.04
C HIS A 85 -15.90 -8.58 -0.30
N SER A 86 -16.97 -8.71 -1.08
CA SER A 86 -17.57 -10.01 -1.42
C SER A 86 -16.58 -10.94 -2.15
N GLU A 87 -15.74 -10.38 -3.02
CA GLU A 87 -14.69 -11.12 -3.72
C GLU A 87 -13.50 -11.43 -2.80
N LEU A 88 -12.98 -10.42 -2.10
CA LEU A 88 -11.77 -10.55 -1.29
C LEU A 88 -11.98 -11.42 -0.03
N SER A 89 -13.22 -11.50 0.49
CA SER A 89 -13.55 -12.25 1.70
C SER A 89 -13.93 -13.72 1.47
N GLN A 90 -14.01 -14.18 0.21
CA GLN A 90 -14.30 -15.58 -0.09
C GLN A 90 -13.28 -16.51 0.60
N PRO A 91 -13.72 -17.59 1.29
CA PRO A 91 -12.82 -18.48 2.02
C PRO A 91 -11.70 -19.10 1.18
N ASN A 92 -10.51 -19.20 1.76
CA ASN A 92 -9.27 -19.68 1.14
C ASN A 92 -8.79 -18.84 -0.05
N THR A 93 -9.04 -17.53 -0.04
CA THR A 93 -8.53 -16.59 -1.07
C THR A 93 -7.18 -16.01 -0.66
N CYS A 94 -6.20 -16.06 -1.55
CA CYS A 94 -5.00 -15.22 -1.47
C CYS A 94 -5.17 -14.01 -2.38
N SER A 95 -5.40 -12.83 -1.81
CA SER A 95 -5.51 -11.59 -2.59
C SER A 95 -4.13 -10.98 -2.85
N LEU A 96 -3.86 -10.57 -4.09
CA LEU A 96 -2.56 -10.03 -4.48
C LEU A 96 -2.66 -9.14 -5.72
N GLY A 97 -1.62 -8.35 -5.95
CA GLY A 97 -1.45 -7.54 -7.15
C GLY A 97 0.03 -7.24 -7.37
N TYR A 98 0.32 -6.14 -8.05
CA TYR A 98 1.68 -5.66 -8.26
C TYR A 98 1.93 -4.40 -7.42
N ASN A 99 2.72 -4.51 -6.35
CA ASN A 99 2.90 -3.48 -5.31
C ASN A 99 1.66 -3.21 -4.45
N SER A 100 0.71 -4.15 -4.43
CA SER A 100 -0.59 -4.00 -3.76
C SER A 100 -0.50 -3.83 -2.25
N LEU A 101 0.47 -4.45 -1.59
CA LEU A 101 0.61 -4.38 -0.11
C LEU A 101 0.89 -2.97 0.41
N ARG A 102 1.42 -2.08 -0.45
CA ARG A 102 1.81 -0.72 -0.08
C ARG A 102 0.78 0.33 -0.52
N PHE A 103 -0.10 0.00 -1.45
CA PHE A 103 -1.05 0.94 -2.03
C PHE A 103 -2.48 0.38 -2.00
N ASP A 104 -2.80 -0.58 -2.87
CA ASP A 104 -4.15 -1.14 -3.06
C ASP A 104 -4.76 -1.71 -1.77
N ASP A 105 -3.95 -2.38 -0.96
CA ASP A 105 -4.40 -2.91 0.31
C ASP A 105 -4.71 -1.80 1.33
N GLU A 106 -3.95 -0.71 1.30
CA GLU A 106 -4.23 0.47 2.13
C GLU A 106 -5.50 1.17 1.64
N MET A 107 -5.66 1.32 0.31
CA MET A 107 -6.90 1.84 -0.30
C MET A 107 -8.11 0.98 0.11
N THR A 108 -7.99 -0.34 0.01
CA THR A 108 -9.02 -1.30 0.44
C THR A 108 -9.34 -1.12 1.93
N ARG A 109 -8.33 -1.05 2.81
CA ARG A 109 -8.51 -0.90 4.26
C ARG A 109 -9.23 0.39 4.62
N HIS A 110 -8.81 1.51 4.05
CA HIS A 110 -9.43 2.80 4.30
C HIS A 110 -10.86 2.86 3.74
N THR A 111 -11.11 2.29 2.57
CA THR A 111 -12.45 2.24 1.98
C THR A 111 -13.39 1.32 2.79
N LEU A 112 -12.92 0.15 3.23
CA LEU A 112 -13.67 -0.73 4.15
C LEU A 112 -13.99 0.00 5.45
N TYR A 113 -13.01 0.66 6.04
CA TYR A 113 -13.14 1.39 7.30
C TYR A 113 -14.19 2.51 7.22
N ARG A 114 -14.15 3.35 6.17
CA ARG A 114 -15.13 4.43 5.97
C ARG A 114 -16.55 3.91 5.74
N ASN A 115 -16.69 2.68 5.24
CA ASN A 115 -17.97 2.04 4.93
C ASN A 115 -18.29 0.89 5.90
N PHE A 116 -17.81 1.02 7.14
CA PHE A 116 -18.22 0.19 8.26
C PHE A 116 -17.86 -1.30 8.14
N TYR A 117 -16.93 -1.73 7.30
CA TYR A 117 -16.42 -3.12 7.28
C TYR A 117 -15.19 -3.30 8.20
N ASP A 118 -14.89 -4.55 8.59
CA ASP A 118 -13.60 -4.88 9.21
C ASP A 118 -12.48 -4.75 8.17
N ALA A 119 -11.64 -3.73 8.32
CA ALA A 119 -10.56 -3.41 7.38
C ALA A 119 -9.54 -4.55 7.18
N TYR A 120 -9.45 -5.51 8.10
CA TYR A 120 -8.40 -6.54 8.11
C TYR A 120 -8.95 -7.96 7.96
N GLY A 121 -10.23 -8.21 8.23
CA GLY A 121 -10.84 -9.55 8.25
C GLY A 121 -10.52 -10.38 7.00
N ARG A 122 -10.68 -9.77 5.81
CA ARG A 122 -10.40 -10.40 4.51
C ARG A 122 -8.96 -10.90 4.34
N GLU A 123 -8.02 -10.39 5.12
CA GLU A 123 -6.59 -10.68 4.97
C GLU A 123 -6.15 -11.98 5.66
N TRP A 124 -6.98 -12.56 6.53
CA TRP A 124 -6.59 -13.70 7.37
C TRP A 124 -7.72 -14.64 7.78
N GLN A 125 -8.97 -14.16 7.85
CA GLN A 125 -10.10 -15.01 8.23
C GLN A 125 -10.35 -16.10 7.17
N ASN A 126 -10.96 -17.21 7.59
CA ASN A 126 -11.40 -18.28 6.68
C ASN A 126 -10.30 -18.87 5.78
N GLY A 127 -9.04 -18.87 6.25
CA GLY A 127 -7.89 -19.36 5.49
C GLY A 127 -7.37 -18.36 4.45
N ASN A 128 -7.84 -17.12 4.46
CA ASN A 128 -7.39 -16.10 3.53
C ASN A 128 -5.96 -15.64 3.84
N SER A 129 -5.32 -15.07 2.83
CA SER A 129 -3.98 -14.52 2.92
C SER A 129 -3.79 -13.40 1.90
N ARG A 130 -2.64 -12.74 1.95
CA ARG A 130 -2.24 -11.75 0.95
C ARG A 130 -0.89 -12.08 0.36
N TRP A 131 -0.57 -11.52 -0.80
CA TRP A 131 0.75 -11.61 -1.40
C TRP A 131 1.00 -10.40 -2.34
N ASP A 132 2.22 -10.26 -2.86
CA ASP A 132 2.59 -9.14 -3.73
C ASP A 132 3.71 -9.58 -4.69
N LEU A 133 3.49 -9.37 -5.98
CA LEU A 133 4.40 -9.83 -7.02
C LEU A 133 5.65 -8.96 -7.17
N ILE A 134 5.67 -7.71 -6.68
CA ILE A 134 6.81 -6.81 -6.92
C ILE A 134 8.11 -7.31 -6.25
N ASP A 135 8.02 -7.78 -5.01
CA ASP A 135 9.18 -8.31 -4.29
C ASP A 135 9.52 -9.75 -4.76
N VAL A 136 8.58 -10.45 -5.41
CA VAL A 136 8.86 -11.70 -6.14
C VAL A 136 9.72 -11.41 -7.37
N ALA A 137 9.37 -10.41 -8.18
CA ALA A 137 10.14 -9.99 -9.36
C ALA A 137 11.55 -9.52 -8.96
N ARG A 138 11.67 -8.68 -7.92
CA ARG A 138 12.97 -8.26 -7.37
C ARG A 138 13.83 -9.43 -6.93
N THR A 139 13.22 -10.43 -6.29
CA THR A 139 13.95 -11.62 -5.83
C THR A 139 14.39 -12.49 -7.00
N ALA A 140 13.54 -12.68 -8.01
CA ALA A 140 13.90 -13.39 -9.23
C ALA A 140 15.10 -12.71 -9.91
N TYR A 141 15.08 -11.39 -10.11
CA TYR A 141 16.24 -10.66 -10.62
C TYR A 141 17.50 -10.85 -9.74
N ALA A 142 17.37 -10.63 -8.43
CA ALA A 142 18.51 -10.65 -7.52
C ALA A 142 19.17 -12.03 -7.44
N LEU A 143 18.40 -13.12 -7.46
CA LEU A 143 18.89 -14.47 -7.19
C LEU A 143 18.92 -15.39 -8.41
N ARG A 144 17.89 -15.35 -9.26
CA ARG A 144 17.66 -16.32 -10.33
C ARG A 144 17.10 -15.62 -11.59
N PRO A 145 17.90 -14.74 -12.22
CA PRO A 145 17.41 -13.92 -13.33
C PRO A 145 17.20 -14.71 -14.63
N ASP A 146 17.82 -15.89 -14.74
CA ASP A 146 17.87 -16.67 -15.97
C ASP A 146 16.45 -16.98 -16.50
N GLY A 147 16.25 -16.72 -17.80
CA GLY A 147 14.99 -16.99 -18.50
C GLY A 147 13.98 -15.84 -18.51
N ILE A 148 14.29 -14.71 -17.87
CA ILE A 148 13.47 -13.49 -17.85
C ILE A 148 14.34 -12.32 -18.31
N GLU A 149 13.81 -11.49 -19.19
CA GLU A 149 14.46 -10.26 -19.64
C GLU A 149 14.22 -9.14 -18.62
N TRP A 150 15.29 -8.51 -18.14
CA TRP A 150 15.24 -7.50 -17.10
C TRP A 150 15.57 -6.12 -17.68
N PRO A 151 14.55 -5.27 -17.94
CA PRO A 151 14.77 -3.97 -18.54
C PRO A 151 15.55 -3.05 -17.61
N LEU A 152 16.30 -2.12 -18.19
CA LEU A 152 16.99 -1.07 -17.46
C LEU A 152 16.17 0.23 -17.52
N ASN A 153 16.26 1.05 -16.47
CA ASN A 153 15.75 2.41 -16.47
C ASN A 153 16.77 3.38 -17.10
N ASP A 154 16.43 4.67 -17.15
CA ASP A 154 17.27 5.72 -17.75
C ASP A 154 18.62 5.90 -17.05
N GLN A 155 18.78 5.38 -15.83
CA GLN A 155 20.03 5.39 -15.06
C GLN A 155 20.87 4.11 -15.27
N GLY A 156 20.43 3.20 -16.16
CA GLY A 156 21.10 1.91 -16.39
C GLY A 156 20.90 0.90 -15.26
N LEU A 157 19.93 1.12 -14.37
CA LEU A 157 19.59 0.24 -13.24
C LEU A 157 18.38 -0.64 -13.59
N PRO A 158 18.22 -1.83 -13.00
CA PRO A 158 17.07 -2.69 -13.27
C PRO A 158 15.76 -1.97 -12.93
N SER A 159 14.81 -2.00 -13.87
CA SER A 159 13.48 -1.47 -13.70
C SER A 159 12.49 -2.58 -13.34
N PHE A 160 11.68 -2.31 -12.32
CA PHE A 160 10.59 -3.18 -11.86
C PHE A 160 9.23 -2.50 -12.05
N LYS A 161 9.11 -1.63 -13.06
CA LYS A 161 7.83 -1.14 -13.52
C LYS A 161 7.13 -2.23 -14.34
N LEU A 162 5.83 -2.44 -14.14
CA LEU A 162 5.11 -3.56 -14.75
C LEU A 162 5.10 -3.43 -16.28
N GLU A 163 4.87 -2.22 -16.78
CA GLU A 163 4.90 -1.86 -18.20
C GLU A 163 6.29 -2.10 -18.83
N HIS A 164 7.37 -1.86 -18.10
CA HIS A 164 8.72 -2.16 -18.61
C HIS A 164 8.97 -3.67 -18.67
N LEU A 165 8.61 -4.41 -17.62
CA LEU A 165 8.83 -5.86 -17.54
C LEU A 165 8.01 -6.62 -18.59
N THR A 166 6.75 -6.23 -18.77
CA THR A 166 5.86 -6.84 -19.76
C THR A 166 6.36 -6.61 -21.17
N ALA A 167 6.72 -5.36 -21.51
CA ALA A 167 7.30 -5.03 -22.81
C ALA A 167 8.59 -5.81 -23.12
N ALA A 168 9.51 -5.91 -22.14
CA ALA A 168 10.77 -6.63 -22.31
C ALA A 168 10.60 -8.14 -22.52
N ASN A 169 9.50 -8.73 -22.02
CA ASN A 169 9.24 -10.17 -22.06
C ASN A 169 8.15 -10.58 -23.07
N GLY A 170 7.70 -9.66 -23.93
CA GLY A 170 6.69 -9.94 -24.96
C GLY A 170 5.31 -10.29 -24.38
N ILE A 171 5.01 -9.79 -23.18
CA ILE A 171 3.69 -9.93 -22.56
C ILE A 171 2.80 -8.80 -23.06
N SER A 172 1.62 -9.13 -23.56
CA SER A 172 0.65 -8.12 -23.99
C SER A 172 0.22 -7.26 -22.81
N HIS A 173 0.22 -5.95 -23.02
CA HIS A 173 -0.21 -4.94 -22.06
C HIS A 173 -0.94 -3.84 -22.85
N GLU A 174 -2.09 -4.20 -23.43
CA GLU A 174 -2.92 -3.28 -24.22
C GLU A 174 -3.57 -2.26 -23.29
N GLY A 175 -3.26 -0.98 -23.48
CA GLY A 175 -3.74 0.11 -22.63
C GLY A 175 -3.16 0.06 -21.22
N ALA A 176 -1.91 0.51 -21.04
CA ALA A 176 -1.39 0.77 -19.70
C ALA A 176 -2.35 1.73 -18.96
N HIS A 177 -2.67 1.43 -17.70
CA HIS A 177 -3.67 2.14 -16.89
C HIS A 177 -5.15 1.80 -17.21
N ASP A 178 -5.40 0.62 -17.78
CA ASP A 178 -6.68 -0.07 -17.67
C ASP A 178 -6.53 -1.16 -16.60
N ALA A 179 -7.25 -1.02 -15.48
CA ALA A 179 -7.10 -1.88 -14.31
C ALA A 179 -7.22 -3.39 -14.66
N VAL A 180 -8.06 -3.79 -15.62
CA VAL A 180 -8.17 -5.19 -16.03
C VAL A 180 -6.92 -5.65 -16.79
N SER A 181 -6.35 -4.77 -17.63
CA SER A 181 -5.10 -5.03 -18.37
C SER A 181 -3.92 -5.20 -17.42
N ASP A 182 -3.80 -4.33 -16.42
CA ASP A 182 -2.75 -4.39 -15.39
C ASP A 182 -2.86 -5.68 -14.54
N VAL A 183 -4.08 -6.11 -14.21
CA VAL A 183 -4.31 -7.40 -13.53
C VAL A 183 -3.88 -8.57 -14.41
N ARG A 184 -4.22 -8.59 -15.71
CA ARG A 184 -3.80 -9.66 -16.64
C ARG A 184 -2.28 -9.67 -16.87
N ALA A 185 -1.67 -8.49 -17.00
CA ALA A 185 -0.22 -8.31 -17.07
C ALA A 185 0.48 -8.89 -15.83
N THR A 186 -0.07 -8.63 -14.65
CA THR A 186 0.42 -9.18 -13.38
C THR A 186 0.34 -10.71 -13.36
N ILE A 187 -0.79 -11.30 -13.77
CA ILE A 187 -0.96 -12.76 -13.88
C ILE A 187 0.05 -13.34 -14.87
N ALA A 188 0.24 -12.72 -16.03
CA ALA A 188 1.16 -13.18 -17.06
C ALA A 188 2.63 -13.14 -16.58
N LEU A 189 3.03 -12.07 -15.86
CA LEU A 189 4.35 -11.99 -15.24
C LEU A 189 4.53 -13.08 -14.17
N ALA A 190 3.50 -13.35 -13.35
CA ALA A 190 3.54 -14.43 -12.38
C ALA A 190 3.69 -15.81 -13.04
N ARG A 191 2.98 -16.05 -14.16
CA ARG A 191 3.14 -17.27 -14.98
C ARG A 191 4.55 -17.40 -15.51
N LEU A 192 5.13 -16.32 -16.05
CA LEU A 192 6.51 -16.30 -16.53
C LEU A 192 7.50 -16.65 -15.41
N ILE A 193 7.40 -16.02 -14.25
CA ILE A 193 8.28 -16.30 -13.11
C ILE A 193 8.11 -17.75 -12.64
N ARG A 194 6.88 -18.25 -12.57
CA ARG A 194 6.60 -19.65 -12.18
C ARG A 194 7.17 -20.64 -13.19
N GLU A 195 7.09 -20.36 -14.49
CA GLU A 195 7.62 -21.23 -15.55
C GLU A 195 9.15 -21.28 -15.50
N LYS A 196 9.82 -20.13 -15.42
CA LYS A 196 11.28 -20.05 -15.47
C LYS A 196 11.94 -20.41 -14.14
N GLN A 197 11.30 -20.08 -13.02
CA GLN A 197 11.86 -20.24 -11.67
C GLN A 197 10.84 -20.88 -10.69
N PRO A 198 10.33 -22.11 -10.96
CA PRO A 198 9.23 -22.71 -10.20
C PRO A 198 9.54 -22.89 -8.71
N LYS A 199 10.74 -23.37 -8.38
CA LYS A 199 11.16 -23.57 -6.98
C LYS A 199 11.26 -22.25 -6.20
N LEU A 200 11.68 -21.18 -6.88
CA LEU A 200 11.74 -19.85 -6.27
C LEU A 200 10.32 -19.34 -6.02
N TYR A 201 9.45 -19.43 -7.02
CA TYR A 201 8.04 -19.04 -6.90
C TYR A 201 7.35 -19.76 -5.73
N GLU A 202 7.46 -21.09 -5.65
CA GLU A 202 6.89 -21.89 -4.56
C GLU A 202 7.43 -21.47 -3.18
N HIS A 203 8.74 -21.24 -3.08
CA HIS A 203 9.36 -20.82 -1.84
C HIS A 203 8.87 -19.44 -1.39
N LEU A 204 8.80 -18.47 -2.31
CA LEU A 204 8.32 -17.12 -2.02
C LEU A 204 6.82 -17.09 -1.73
N PHE A 205 6.03 -17.92 -2.40
CA PHE A 205 4.61 -18.07 -2.10
C PHE A 205 4.42 -18.56 -0.66
N ALA A 206 5.22 -19.52 -0.20
CA ALA A 206 5.17 -19.99 1.18
C ALA A 206 5.55 -18.90 2.21
N LEU A 207 6.45 -17.97 1.86
CA LEU A 207 6.85 -16.86 2.72
C LEU A 207 5.76 -15.79 2.92
N ARG A 208 4.62 -15.85 2.21
CA ARG A 208 3.46 -15.01 2.52
C ARG A 208 2.89 -15.28 3.93
N ASN A 209 3.16 -16.48 4.46
CA ASN A 209 2.79 -16.82 5.83
C ASN A 209 3.81 -16.22 6.81
N LYS A 210 3.35 -15.30 7.67
CA LYS A 210 4.18 -14.62 8.67
C LYS A 210 4.98 -15.55 9.58
N HIS A 211 4.49 -16.76 9.86
CA HIS A 211 5.21 -17.73 10.69
C HIS A 211 6.47 -18.25 9.98
N LYS A 212 6.39 -18.50 8.66
CA LYS A 212 7.55 -18.90 7.86
C LYS A 212 8.63 -17.83 7.81
N VAL A 213 8.23 -16.55 7.79
CA VAL A 213 9.16 -15.42 7.89
C VAL A 213 9.77 -15.35 9.29
N SER A 214 8.94 -15.44 10.33
CA SER A 214 9.38 -15.38 11.72
C SER A 214 10.42 -16.44 12.06
N ASP A 215 10.27 -17.65 11.51
CA ASP A 215 11.23 -18.76 11.68
C ASP A 215 12.64 -18.42 11.16
N GLN A 216 12.78 -17.46 10.24
CA GLN A 216 14.08 -17.02 9.71
C GLN A 216 14.73 -15.91 10.56
N LEU A 217 13.94 -15.18 11.35
CA LEU A 217 14.38 -14.00 12.09
C LEU A 217 14.72 -14.35 13.55
N ASP A 218 15.86 -15.01 13.74
CA ASP A 218 16.32 -15.45 15.07
C ASP A 218 17.00 -14.32 15.86
N LEU A 219 16.27 -13.77 16.84
CA LEU A 219 16.75 -12.72 17.75
C LEU A 219 17.75 -13.22 18.81
N VAL A 220 17.81 -14.53 19.06
CA VAL A 220 18.68 -15.13 20.09
C VAL A 220 20.07 -15.35 19.52
N SER A 221 20.17 -16.10 18.42
CA SER A 221 21.47 -16.33 17.78
C SER A 221 21.91 -15.16 16.90
N ARG A 222 21.00 -14.22 16.60
CA ARG A 222 21.21 -13.08 15.70
C ARG A 222 21.82 -13.53 14.38
N LYS A 223 21.24 -14.59 13.80
CA LYS A 223 21.70 -15.16 12.54
C LYS A 223 21.41 -14.20 11.39
N PRO A 224 22.40 -13.84 10.55
CA PRO A 224 22.17 -13.03 9.38
C PRO A 224 21.26 -13.73 8.36
N VAL A 225 20.46 -12.93 7.65
CA VAL A 225 19.54 -13.34 6.60
C VAL A 225 19.70 -12.43 5.39
N LEU A 226 19.43 -12.95 4.21
CA LEU A 226 19.25 -12.14 3.01
C LEU A 226 17.83 -11.55 3.03
N HIS A 227 17.70 -10.25 2.79
CA HIS A 227 16.41 -9.58 2.67
C HIS A 227 16.33 -8.85 1.33
N ILE A 228 15.21 -9.04 0.61
CA ILE A 228 14.90 -8.30 -0.61
C ILE A 228 13.83 -7.25 -0.30
N SER A 229 14.09 -6.00 -0.66
CA SER A 229 13.19 -4.87 -0.42
C SER A 229 13.54 -3.68 -1.31
N GLY A 230 12.50 -3.02 -1.85
CA GLY A 230 12.62 -1.76 -2.58
C GLY A 230 13.51 -0.71 -1.91
N MET A 231 13.48 -0.63 -0.57
CA MET A 231 14.24 0.34 0.24
C MET A 231 15.77 0.24 0.11
N PHE A 232 16.32 -0.89 -0.36
CA PHE A 232 17.77 -1.01 -0.59
C PHE A 232 18.23 -0.40 -1.92
N GLY A 233 17.29 -0.07 -2.81
CA GLY A 233 17.55 0.54 -4.11
C GLY A 233 17.93 -0.46 -5.22
N ALA A 234 17.59 -0.09 -6.45
CA ALA A 234 17.83 -0.90 -7.66
C ALA A 234 19.33 -1.13 -7.93
N ALA A 235 20.20 -0.19 -7.52
CA ALA A 235 21.65 -0.32 -7.63
C ALA A 235 22.22 -1.53 -6.88
N ARG A 236 21.52 -2.02 -5.85
CA ARG A 236 21.89 -3.22 -5.09
C ARG A 236 21.06 -4.44 -5.48
N GLY A 237 20.33 -4.38 -6.60
CA GLY A 237 19.30 -5.36 -6.94
C GLY A 237 18.25 -5.52 -5.85
N ASN A 238 17.98 -4.44 -5.09
CA ASN A 238 17.09 -4.43 -3.93
C ASN A 238 17.44 -5.44 -2.84
N ALA A 239 18.70 -5.84 -2.72
CA ALA A 239 19.15 -6.89 -1.81
C ALA A 239 20.10 -6.38 -0.71
N ALA A 240 19.97 -6.93 0.49
CA ALA A 240 20.92 -6.72 1.58
C ALA A 240 21.02 -7.96 2.46
N VAL A 241 22.20 -8.20 3.04
CA VAL A 241 22.33 -9.12 4.17
C VAL A 241 22.09 -8.32 5.44
N VAL A 242 21.06 -8.72 6.18
CA VAL A 242 20.65 -8.05 7.42
C VAL A 242 20.72 -9.00 8.60
N VAL A 243 20.81 -8.45 9.80
CA VAL A 243 20.77 -9.21 11.04
C VAL A 243 19.61 -8.72 11.92
N PRO A 244 18.75 -9.61 12.42
CA PRO A 244 17.69 -9.24 13.36
C PRO A 244 18.31 -8.93 14.73
N LEU A 245 17.92 -7.80 15.31
CA LEU A 245 18.52 -7.29 16.56
C LEU A 245 17.52 -7.18 17.71
N ALA A 246 16.30 -6.73 17.44
CA ALA A 246 15.28 -6.54 18.47
C ALA A 246 13.86 -6.67 17.90
N GLN A 247 12.92 -7.12 18.72
CA GLN A 247 11.50 -6.94 18.45
C GLN A 247 11.15 -5.44 18.59
N HIS A 248 10.34 -4.91 17.68
CA HIS A 248 9.82 -3.55 17.77
C HIS A 248 9.01 -3.35 19.06
N PRO A 249 9.16 -2.22 19.78
CA PRO A 249 8.56 -2.04 21.12
C PRO A 249 7.03 -2.07 21.12
N THR A 250 6.41 -1.46 20.11
CA THR A 250 4.94 -1.30 20.02
C THR A 250 4.26 -2.17 18.96
N ASN A 251 5.01 -2.65 17.96
CA ASN A 251 4.48 -3.43 16.83
C ASN A 251 4.95 -4.88 16.90
N LYS A 252 4.04 -5.78 17.31
CA LYS A 252 4.34 -7.23 17.44
C LYS A 252 4.72 -7.90 16.12
N ASN A 253 4.43 -7.28 14.97
CA ASN A 253 4.83 -7.81 13.66
C ASN A 253 6.13 -7.17 13.14
N GLY A 254 6.77 -6.25 13.87
CA GLY A 254 7.99 -5.56 13.43
C GLY A 254 9.25 -6.13 14.07
N VAL A 255 10.24 -6.50 13.26
CA VAL A 255 11.59 -6.88 13.72
C VAL A 255 12.57 -5.82 13.26
N ILE A 256 13.32 -5.24 14.19
CA ILE A 256 14.37 -4.26 13.91
C ILE A 256 15.61 -5.02 13.44
N CYS A 257 16.03 -4.76 12.21
CA CYS A 257 17.19 -5.35 11.58
C CYS A 257 18.21 -4.28 11.20
N TYR A 258 19.47 -4.70 11.08
CA TYR A 258 20.58 -3.84 10.64
C TYR A 258 21.21 -4.37 9.35
N ASP A 259 21.49 -3.49 8.39
CA ASP A 259 22.19 -3.82 7.14
C ASP A 259 23.70 -4.01 7.38
N LEU A 260 24.19 -5.22 7.17
CA LEU A 260 25.58 -5.59 7.44
C LEU A 260 26.59 -5.06 6.40
N MET A 261 26.14 -4.36 5.35
CA MET A 261 27.05 -3.66 4.43
C MET A 261 27.61 -2.36 5.01
N VAL A 262 27.13 -1.90 6.16
CA VAL A 262 27.61 -0.71 6.85
C VAL A 262 28.26 -1.10 8.18
N ASP A 263 29.32 -0.39 8.55
CA ASP A 263 30.06 -0.65 9.80
C ASP A 263 29.18 -0.31 11.02
N PRO A 264 28.89 -1.28 11.91
CA PRO A 264 28.06 -1.07 13.09
C PRO A 264 28.81 -0.46 14.28
N ALA A 265 30.11 -0.18 14.19
CA ALA A 265 30.92 0.29 15.31
C ALA A 265 30.31 1.50 16.04
N GLU A 266 29.74 2.46 15.30
CA GLU A 266 29.12 3.66 15.88
C GLU A 266 27.88 3.36 16.76
N LEU A 267 27.18 2.24 16.55
CA LEU A 267 26.01 1.88 17.38
C LEU A 267 26.37 1.69 18.87
N GLY A 268 27.62 1.29 19.14
CA GLY A 268 28.12 1.13 20.50
C GLY A 268 28.19 2.47 21.25
N SER A 269 28.76 3.48 20.60
CA SER A 269 29.03 4.79 21.19
C SER A 269 27.83 5.74 21.18
N LEU A 270 26.96 5.67 20.16
CA LEU A 270 25.82 6.58 20.04
C LEU A 270 24.73 6.29 21.07
N SER A 271 24.08 7.35 21.54
CA SER A 271 22.84 7.30 22.32
C SER A 271 21.65 6.91 21.44
N ALA A 272 20.53 6.51 22.07
CA ALA A 272 19.30 6.20 21.33
C ALA A 272 18.74 7.42 20.58
N GLU A 273 18.88 8.62 21.14
CA GLU A 273 18.42 9.88 20.54
C GLU A 273 19.21 10.23 19.28
N GLU A 274 20.54 10.15 19.32
CA GLU A 274 21.40 10.36 18.14
C GLU A 274 21.12 9.34 17.04
N ILE A 275 20.90 8.07 17.42
CA ILE A 275 20.52 7.04 16.46
C ILE A 275 19.16 7.36 15.84
N ARG A 276 18.17 7.72 16.66
CA ARG A 276 16.82 8.08 16.21
C ARG A 276 16.87 9.23 15.21
N HIS A 277 17.57 10.31 15.53
CA HIS A 277 17.75 11.44 14.62
C HIS A 277 18.33 10.98 13.27
N ARG A 278 19.43 10.21 13.26
CA ARG A 278 20.03 9.72 12.01
C ARG A 278 19.14 8.73 11.23
N VAL A 279 18.25 7.99 11.90
CA VAL A 279 17.34 7.02 11.24
C VAL A 279 16.15 7.73 10.58
N PHE A 280 15.54 8.70 11.27
CA PHE A 280 14.27 9.31 10.84
C PHE A 280 14.44 10.64 10.07
N THR A 281 15.61 11.27 10.09
CA THR A 281 15.90 12.46 9.29
C THR A 281 16.30 12.10 7.85
N ALA A 282 15.81 12.87 6.87
CA ALA A 282 16.16 12.68 5.46
C ALA A 282 17.68 12.78 5.25
N GLN A 283 18.25 11.93 4.40
CA GLN A 283 19.71 11.90 4.19
C GLN A 283 20.26 13.26 3.70
N ALA A 284 19.47 14.03 2.94
CA ALA A 284 19.84 15.36 2.46
C ALA A 284 20.00 16.40 3.58
N GLU A 285 19.41 16.16 4.75
CA GLU A 285 19.46 17.03 5.92
C GLU A 285 20.53 16.58 6.93
N LEU A 286 21.11 15.39 6.75
CA LEU A 286 22.13 14.84 7.62
C LEU A 286 23.54 15.17 7.13
N SER A 287 24.39 15.64 8.04
CA SER A 287 25.83 15.79 7.79
C SER A 287 26.60 14.46 7.83
N GLN A 288 25.98 13.44 8.43
CA GLN A 288 26.54 12.09 8.59
C GLN A 288 25.67 11.07 7.82
N PRO A 289 26.19 9.89 7.48
CA PRO A 289 25.39 8.85 6.85
C PRO A 289 24.21 8.41 7.75
N ARG A 290 23.08 8.05 7.17
CA ARG A 290 21.98 7.42 7.90
C ARG A 290 22.44 6.09 8.52
N ILE A 291 21.99 5.82 9.75
CA ILE A 291 22.19 4.51 10.36
C ILE A 291 21.20 3.52 9.71
N PRO A 292 21.67 2.39 9.14
CA PRO A 292 20.83 1.53 8.31
C PRO A 292 20.02 0.52 9.14
N LEU A 293 19.26 1.05 10.10
CA LEU A 293 18.24 0.29 10.80
C LEU A 293 16.97 0.27 9.96
N LYS A 294 16.40 -0.93 9.81
CA LYS A 294 15.16 -1.15 9.08
C LYS A 294 14.25 -2.07 9.87
N VAL A 295 12.97 -1.73 9.94
CA VAL A 295 11.95 -2.65 10.46
C VAL A 295 11.47 -3.57 9.33
N ILE A 296 11.55 -4.88 9.57
CA ILE A 296 10.92 -5.90 8.74
C ILE A 296 9.55 -6.21 9.36
N HIS A 297 8.48 -5.96 8.61
CA HIS A 297 7.11 -6.26 9.03
C HIS A 297 6.70 -7.65 8.53
N ILE A 298 6.66 -8.64 9.41
CA ILE A 298 6.43 -10.05 9.03
C ILE A 298 5.05 -10.31 8.42
N ASN A 299 4.08 -9.41 8.62
CA ASN A 299 2.73 -9.48 8.07
C ASN A 299 2.55 -8.73 6.74
N ARG A 300 3.65 -8.24 6.13
CA ARG A 300 3.67 -7.56 4.82
C ARG A 300 4.47 -8.37 3.79
N CYS A 301 4.34 -9.70 3.85
CA CYS A 301 5.00 -10.67 2.97
C CYS A 301 6.48 -10.38 2.66
N PRO A 302 7.32 -10.03 3.66
CA PRO A 302 8.70 -9.66 3.38
C PRO A 302 9.50 -10.88 2.91
N VAL A 303 10.36 -10.67 1.92
CA VAL A 303 11.25 -11.73 1.44
C VAL A 303 12.45 -11.82 2.39
N VAL A 304 12.48 -12.87 3.21
CA VAL A 304 13.58 -13.19 4.12
C VAL A 304 14.10 -14.58 3.81
N LEU A 305 15.38 -14.68 3.42
CA LEU A 305 15.99 -15.86 2.84
C LEU A 305 17.31 -16.22 3.55
N PRO A 306 17.75 -17.47 3.51
CA PRO A 306 19.08 -17.85 4.00
C PRO A 306 20.20 -17.16 3.23
N VAL A 307 21.24 -16.69 3.93
CA VAL A 307 22.44 -16.08 3.32
C VAL A 307 23.15 -17.03 2.35
N SER A 308 23.00 -18.35 2.51
CA SER A 308 23.56 -19.35 1.60
C SER A 308 23.01 -19.27 0.17
N MET A 309 21.97 -18.47 -0.09
CA MET A 309 21.47 -18.20 -1.43
C MET A 309 22.30 -17.13 -2.18
N VAL A 310 23.20 -16.43 -1.49
CA VAL A 310 24.14 -15.47 -2.07
C VAL A 310 25.39 -16.23 -2.51
N ASP A 311 25.51 -16.45 -3.82
CA ASP A 311 26.72 -16.96 -4.47
C ASP A 311 27.50 -15.82 -5.15
N GLU A 312 28.66 -16.14 -5.75
CA GLU A 312 29.51 -15.15 -6.43
C GLU A 312 28.79 -14.36 -7.52
N LYS A 313 27.81 -14.97 -8.22
CA LYS A 313 27.03 -14.28 -9.25
C LYS A 313 26.03 -13.31 -8.62
N VAL A 314 25.43 -13.69 -7.50
CA VAL A 314 24.56 -12.80 -6.72
C VAL A 314 25.36 -11.64 -6.13
N GLU A 315 26.54 -11.88 -5.55
CA GLU A 315 27.45 -10.82 -5.06
C GLU A 315 27.79 -9.83 -6.19
N ALA A 316 28.21 -10.33 -7.36
CA ALA A 316 28.53 -9.49 -8.51
C ALA A 316 27.34 -8.65 -9.00
N ARG A 317 26.12 -9.21 -8.96
CA ARG A 317 24.89 -8.53 -9.43
C ARG A 317 24.35 -7.50 -8.43
N THR A 318 24.48 -7.78 -7.14
CA THR A 318 23.85 -6.99 -6.06
C THR A 318 24.83 -6.07 -5.34
N GLY A 319 26.13 -6.27 -5.52
CA GLY A 319 27.17 -5.56 -4.76
C GLY A 319 27.26 -5.99 -3.29
N ILE A 320 26.58 -7.06 -2.87
CA ILE A 320 26.73 -7.62 -1.52
C ILE A 320 28.15 -8.18 -1.39
N GLY A 321 28.86 -7.78 -0.33
CA GLY A 321 30.14 -8.37 0.07
C GLY A 321 29.98 -9.24 1.30
N LEU A 322 29.94 -10.56 1.13
CA LEU A 322 29.73 -11.51 2.24
C LEU A 322 30.85 -11.46 3.28
N GLN A 323 32.08 -11.17 2.84
CA GLN A 323 33.21 -11.03 3.76
C GLN A 323 33.04 -9.79 4.66
N THR A 324 32.71 -8.64 4.08
CA THR A 324 32.39 -7.40 4.81
C THR A 324 31.23 -7.63 5.78
N CYS A 325 30.15 -8.27 5.31
CA CYS A 325 29.01 -8.59 6.16
C CYS A 325 29.40 -9.46 7.35
N ARG A 326 30.31 -10.43 7.16
CA ARG A 326 30.80 -11.31 8.23
C ARG A 326 31.66 -10.55 9.24
N GLU A 327 32.48 -9.61 8.79
CA GLU A 327 33.31 -8.76 9.65
C GLU A 327 32.44 -7.84 10.49
N HIS A 328 31.50 -7.13 9.87
CA HIS A 328 30.54 -6.28 10.57
C HIS A 328 29.64 -7.06 11.52
N TRP A 329 29.24 -8.28 11.16
CA TRP A 329 28.47 -9.14 12.07
C TRP A 329 29.25 -9.46 13.35
N LYS A 330 30.57 -9.74 13.26
CA LYS A 330 31.42 -9.94 14.44
C LYS A 330 31.52 -8.69 15.31
N VAL A 331 31.69 -7.51 14.69
CA VAL A 331 31.71 -6.23 15.40
C VAL A 331 30.40 -6.03 16.16
N LEU A 332 29.26 -6.23 15.50
CA LEU A 332 27.95 -6.10 16.10
C LEU A 332 27.71 -7.11 17.24
N SER A 333 28.14 -8.36 17.08
CA SER A 333 28.09 -9.36 18.16
C SER A 333 28.93 -8.94 19.37
N ALA A 334 30.09 -8.31 19.14
CA ALA A 334 30.97 -7.85 20.20
C ALA A 334 30.42 -6.64 21.00
N LEU A 335 29.45 -5.89 20.44
CA LEU A 335 28.76 -4.82 21.17
C LEU A 335 27.86 -5.34 22.30
N GLY A 336 27.56 -6.64 22.33
CA GLY A 336 26.69 -7.26 23.33
C GLY A 336 25.21 -6.96 23.09
N ASP A 337 24.43 -6.88 24.17
CA ASP A 337 22.99 -6.65 24.05
C ASP A 337 22.64 -5.16 23.95
N ILE A 338 22.21 -4.74 22.76
CA ILE A 338 21.74 -3.37 22.46
C ILE A 338 20.20 -3.31 22.32
N THR A 339 19.46 -4.35 22.72
CA THR A 339 18.01 -4.45 22.54
C THR A 339 17.26 -3.25 23.11
N SER A 340 17.49 -2.90 24.38
CA SER A 340 16.81 -1.77 25.02
C SER A 340 17.14 -0.42 24.35
N LYS A 341 18.38 -0.25 23.88
CA LYS A 341 18.79 0.95 23.14
C LYS A 341 18.02 1.07 21.83
N LEU A 342 17.94 -0.01 21.06
CA LEU A 342 17.18 -0.03 19.80
C LEU A 342 15.68 0.10 20.02
N GLN A 343 15.12 -0.51 21.06
CA GLN A 343 13.72 -0.32 21.39
C GLN A 343 13.43 1.15 21.70
N ALA A 344 14.29 1.83 22.46
CA ALA A 344 14.15 3.27 22.72
C ALA A 344 14.16 4.12 21.43
N VAL A 345 14.98 3.78 20.44
CA VAL A 345 14.99 4.45 19.12
C VAL A 345 13.60 4.44 18.45
N PHE A 346 12.88 3.32 18.57
CA PHE A 346 11.60 3.06 17.91
C PHE A 346 10.37 3.17 18.84
N SER A 347 10.53 3.63 20.08
CA SER A 347 9.43 3.72 21.05
C SER A 347 8.44 4.83 20.74
N GLU A 348 8.93 5.97 20.24
CA GLU A 348 8.09 7.11 19.92
C GLU A 348 7.68 7.07 18.44
N PRO A 349 6.42 7.44 18.10
CA PRO A 349 6.02 7.70 16.73
C PRO A 349 7.03 8.63 16.06
N SER A 350 7.39 8.39 14.80
CA SER A 350 8.32 9.27 14.08
C SER A 350 7.80 10.72 14.12
N ASP A 351 8.70 11.66 14.42
CA ASP A 351 8.43 13.08 14.44
C ASP A 351 7.77 13.47 13.10
N GLY A 352 6.53 13.99 13.13
CA GLY A 352 5.78 14.37 11.93
C GLY A 352 4.48 13.59 11.67
N VAL A 353 4.21 12.48 12.39
CA VAL A 353 2.84 11.95 12.47
C VAL A 353 2.11 12.71 13.57
N ALA A 354 1.74 13.97 13.30
CA ALA A 354 0.73 14.62 14.12
C ALA A 354 -0.51 13.72 14.10
N GLY A 355 -1.01 13.35 15.28
CA GLY A 355 -2.32 12.72 15.37
C GLY A 355 -3.33 13.62 14.66
N SER A 356 -4.11 13.04 13.74
CA SER A 356 -5.26 13.75 13.19
C SER A 356 -6.46 13.41 14.04
N ASP A 357 -7.24 14.43 14.39
CA ASP A 357 -8.54 14.25 15.03
C ASP A 357 -9.64 13.91 14.00
N ASP A 358 -9.30 13.84 12.70
CA ASP A 358 -10.21 13.44 11.63
C ASP A 358 -10.39 11.90 11.62
N PRO A 359 -11.63 11.39 11.84
CA PRO A 359 -11.90 9.96 11.84
C PRO A 359 -11.45 9.21 10.58
N ASP A 360 -11.48 9.80 9.39
CA ASP A 360 -11.03 9.16 8.13
C ASP A 360 -9.52 8.84 8.16
N LEU A 361 -8.75 9.61 8.95
CA LEU A 361 -7.30 9.46 9.12
C LEU A 361 -6.91 8.63 10.36
N MET A 362 -7.89 8.16 11.13
CA MET A 362 -7.71 7.47 12.41
C MET A 362 -7.78 5.94 12.34
N LEU A 363 -7.78 5.31 11.16
CA LEU A 363 -7.76 3.85 11.00
C LEU A 363 -6.70 3.18 11.90
N TYR A 364 -5.51 3.77 11.97
CA TYR A 364 -4.39 3.28 12.79
C TYR A 364 -4.21 4.02 14.13
N GLY A 365 -5.03 5.04 14.42
CA GLY A 365 -4.87 5.94 15.56
C GLY A 365 -5.69 5.58 16.82
N GLY A 366 -6.88 4.99 16.65
CA GLY A 366 -7.83 4.74 17.75
C GLY A 366 -7.88 3.30 18.29
N GLY A 367 -6.94 2.43 17.88
CA GLY A 367 -7.03 1.00 18.16
C GLY A 367 -8.14 0.29 17.35
N PHE A 368 -8.28 -1.03 17.57
CA PHE A 368 -9.32 -1.83 16.91
C PHE A 368 -10.68 -1.60 17.57
N PHE A 369 -11.74 -1.53 16.76
CA PHE A 369 -13.11 -1.46 17.26
C PHE A 369 -13.47 -2.70 18.11
N GLY A 370 -14.20 -2.45 19.21
CA GLY A 370 -14.72 -3.50 20.10
C GLY A 370 -15.85 -4.30 19.45
N HIS A 371 -16.21 -5.45 20.05
CA HIS A 371 -17.26 -6.31 19.51
C HIS A 371 -18.61 -5.60 19.41
N HIS A 372 -19.01 -4.86 20.45
CA HIS A 372 -20.24 -4.07 20.47
C HIS A 372 -20.32 -3.11 19.27
N ASP A 373 -19.26 -2.35 19.03
CA ASP A 373 -19.21 -1.43 17.89
C ASP A 373 -19.25 -2.18 16.56
N LYS A 374 -18.58 -3.33 16.43
CA LYS A 374 -18.66 -4.16 15.21
C LYS A 374 -20.09 -4.63 14.92
N ASP A 375 -20.85 -4.96 15.96
CA ASP A 375 -22.26 -5.34 15.81
C ASP A 375 -23.10 -4.13 15.35
N GLN A 376 -22.84 -2.93 15.88
CA GLN A 376 -23.48 -1.69 15.40
C GLN A 376 -23.10 -1.37 13.94
N MET A 377 -21.83 -1.56 13.58
CA MET A 377 -21.35 -1.39 12.21
C MET A 377 -22.07 -2.34 11.25
N GLU A 378 -22.36 -3.58 11.67
CA GLU A 378 -23.14 -4.55 10.88
C GLU A 378 -24.59 -4.10 10.69
N ILE A 379 -25.27 -3.65 11.75
CA ILE A 379 -26.63 -3.11 11.67
C ILE A 379 -26.70 -1.97 10.64
N ILE A 380 -25.71 -1.07 10.60
CA ILE A 380 -25.67 0.02 9.62
C ILE A 380 -25.63 -0.51 8.18
N ARG A 381 -24.78 -1.53 7.91
CA ARG A 381 -24.65 -2.11 6.56
C ARG A 381 -25.90 -2.88 6.13
N GLU A 382 -26.65 -3.45 7.07
CA GLU A 382 -27.90 -4.17 6.80
C GLU A 382 -29.13 -3.24 6.73
N THR A 383 -29.01 -2.00 7.20
CA THR A 383 -30.12 -1.04 7.21
C THR A 383 -30.30 -0.43 5.80
N PRO A 384 -31.52 -0.49 5.22
CA PRO A 384 -31.82 0.16 3.95
C PRO A 384 -31.55 1.67 3.98
N ALA A 385 -31.13 2.25 2.85
CA ALA A 385 -30.71 3.65 2.75
C ALA A 385 -31.78 4.64 3.27
N GLU A 386 -33.05 4.38 2.96
CA GLU A 386 -34.19 5.19 3.38
C GLU A 386 -34.46 5.18 4.89
N ALA A 387 -33.91 4.19 5.62
CA ALA A 387 -34.07 4.04 7.06
C ALA A 387 -32.82 4.48 7.86
N LEU A 388 -31.71 4.82 7.20
CA LEU A 388 -30.46 5.21 7.86
C LEU A 388 -30.58 6.53 8.64
N SER A 389 -31.48 7.42 8.25
CA SER A 389 -31.72 8.69 8.94
C SER A 389 -32.42 8.52 10.29
N GLU A 390 -33.17 7.43 10.49
CA GLU A 390 -33.86 7.09 11.74
C GLU A 390 -33.01 6.20 12.66
N LEU A 391 -31.89 5.68 12.16
CA LEU A 391 -31.01 4.81 12.92
C LEU A 391 -30.16 5.62 13.91
N GLU A 392 -30.23 5.25 15.20
CA GLU A 392 -29.42 5.83 16.29
C GLU A 392 -28.49 4.76 16.90
N PRO A 393 -27.34 4.44 16.26
CA PRO A 393 -26.42 3.45 16.81
C PRO A 393 -25.80 3.93 18.12
N ALA A 394 -25.73 3.04 19.11
CA ALA A 394 -25.14 3.36 20.41
C ALA A 394 -23.63 3.04 20.42
N PHE A 395 -22.82 3.85 19.73
CA PHE A 395 -21.37 3.61 19.64
C PHE A 395 -20.63 3.83 20.96
N GLN A 396 -19.61 3.01 21.21
CA GLN A 396 -18.64 3.19 22.29
C GLN A 396 -17.39 3.94 21.81
N ASP A 397 -16.92 3.65 20.59
CA ASP A 397 -15.81 4.35 19.98
C ASP A 397 -16.23 5.75 19.48
N PRO A 398 -15.55 6.83 19.90
CA PRO A 398 -15.94 8.20 19.54
C PRO A 398 -15.82 8.51 18.05
N ARG A 399 -15.03 7.75 17.29
CA ARG A 399 -14.86 7.95 15.84
C ARG A 399 -16.15 7.68 15.07
N LEU A 400 -16.96 6.73 15.54
CA LEU A 400 -18.04 6.14 14.76
C LEU A 400 -19.24 7.07 14.53
N ASN A 401 -19.52 8.00 15.47
CA ASN A 401 -20.62 8.96 15.30
C ASN A 401 -20.41 9.85 14.06
N GLU A 402 -19.22 10.46 13.96
CA GLU A 402 -18.84 11.32 12.84
C GLU A 402 -18.67 10.51 11.55
N MET A 403 -18.10 9.29 11.63
CA MET A 403 -18.02 8.39 10.48
C MET A 403 -19.41 8.04 9.94
N PHE A 404 -20.40 7.84 10.81
CA PHE A 404 -21.75 7.47 10.40
C PHE A 404 -22.46 8.61 9.66
N PHE A 405 -22.31 9.85 10.17
CA PHE A 405 -22.77 11.04 9.46
C PHE A 405 -22.16 11.14 8.07
N ARG A 406 -20.83 11.03 7.95
CA ARG A 406 -20.12 11.10 6.66
C ARG A 406 -20.49 9.97 5.71
N TYR A 407 -20.69 8.76 6.22
CA TYR A 407 -21.13 7.62 5.43
C TYR A 407 -22.50 7.86 4.79
N LYS A 408 -23.47 8.37 5.57
CA LYS A 408 -24.77 8.78 5.03
C LYS A 408 -24.62 9.87 3.98
N ALA A 409 -23.86 10.92 4.28
CA ALA A 409 -23.76 12.06 3.40
C ALA A 409 -23.03 11.80 2.08
N ARG A 410 -22.00 10.94 2.09
CA ARG A 410 -21.23 10.55 0.90
C ARG A 410 -21.99 9.57 0.00
N ASN A 411 -22.76 8.65 0.57
CA ASN A 411 -23.35 7.54 -0.18
C ASN A 411 -24.86 7.68 -0.44
N PHE A 412 -25.57 8.41 0.42
CA PHE A 412 -27.04 8.45 0.47
C PHE A 412 -27.55 9.88 0.65
N LYS A 413 -26.95 10.84 -0.06
CA LYS A 413 -27.22 12.28 0.06
C LYS A 413 -28.70 12.64 -0.05
N ASP A 414 -29.44 11.92 -0.89
CA ASP A 414 -30.88 12.12 -1.12
C ASP A 414 -31.76 11.86 0.12
N TRP A 415 -31.23 11.14 1.12
CA TRP A 415 -31.93 10.79 2.35
C TRP A 415 -31.52 11.63 3.57
N LEU A 416 -30.64 12.62 3.38
CA LEU A 416 -30.29 13.56 4.44
C LEU A 416 -31.44 14.52 4.75
N THR A 417 -31.59 14.84 6.04
CA THR A 417 -32.45 15.94 6.49
C THR A 417 -31.89 17.30 6.06
N GLY A 418 -32.71 18.35 6.11
CA GLY A 418 -32.26 19.71 5.78
C GLY A 418 -31.13 20.21 6.69
N GLU A 419 -31.12 19.82 7.97
CA GLU A 419 -30.05 20.16 8.92
C GLU A 419 -28.76 19.40 8.58
N GLU A 420 -28.85 18.10 8.30
CA GLU A 420 -27.70 17.29 7.88
C GLU A 420 -27.09 17.77 6.55
N LEU A 421 -27.91 18.22 5.59
CA LEU A 421 -27.42 18.82 4.34
C LEU A 421 -26.60 20.09 4.61
N GLN A 422 -27.09 20.97 5.49
CA GLN A 422 -26.36 22.18 5.86
C GLN A 422 -25.05 21.84 6.58
N GLN A 423 -25.08 20.88 7.52
CA GLN A 423 -23.89 20.40 8.20
C GLN A 423 -22.88 19.80 7.22
N TRP A 424 -23.36 19.06 6.21
CA TRP A 424 -22.52 18.44 5.19
C TRP A 424 -21.84 19.48 4.29
N ASP A 425 -22.59 20.49 3.84
CA ASP A 425 -22.01 21.56 3.02
C ASP A 425 -20.95 22.36 3.78
N GLU A 426 -21.15 22.63 5.07
CA GLU A 426 -20.12 23.27 5.92
C GLU A 426 -18.90 22.37 6.08
N TYR A 427 -19.09 21.07 6.38
CA TYR A 427 -18.00 20.11 6.51
C TYR A 427 -17.17 20.00 5.23
N ARG A 428 -17.83 19.82 4.07
CA ARG A 428 -17.17 19.71 2.76
C ARG A 428 -16.30 20.92 2.47
N TRP A 429 -16.85 22.11 2.73
CA TRP A 429 -16.14 23.36 2.53
C TRP A 429 -14.89 23.45 3.40
N GLN A 430 -15.01 23.16 4.71
CA GLN A 430 -13.89 23.19 5.64
C GLN A 430 -12.82 22.17 5.24
N ARG A 431 -13.24 20.93 4.91
CA ARG A 431 -12.33 19.84 4.56
C ARG A 431 -11.52 20.15 3.29
N ILE A 432 -12.17 20.57 2.20
CA ILE A 432 -11.49 20.85 0.92
C ILE A 432 -10.45 21.97 1.07
N ASN A 433 -10.68 22.92 1.99
CA ASN A 433 -9.78 24.04 2.23
C ASN A 433 -8.70 23.79 3.31
N ASP A 434 -8.74 22.65 4.01
CA ASP A 434 -7.78 22.35 5.08
C ASP A 434 -6.66 21.40 4.59
N PRO A 435 -5.41 21.90 4.46
CA PRO A 435 -4.27 21.09 4.00
C PRO A 435 -3.82 20.01 5.00
N ALA A 436 -4.32 20.01 6.25
CA ALA A 436 -4.01 18.95 7.21
C ALA A 436 -4.77 17.65 6.91
N VAL A 437 -6.00 17.77 6.40
CA VAL A 437 -6.93 16.65 6.16
C VAL A 437 -7.18 16.37 4.68
N SER A 438 -7.16 17.40 3.82
CA SER A 438 -7.24 17.23 2.37
C SER A 438 -5.88 16.80 1.79
N SER A 439 -5.91 16.01 0.73
CA SER A 439 -4.72 15.72 -0.09
C SER A 439 -4.43 16.81 -1.12
N LEU A 440 -5.44 17.60 -1.48
CA LEU A 440 -5.35 18.68 -2.45
C LEU A 440 -6.35 19.80 -2.12
N THR A 441 -5.85 21.01 -1.91
CA THR A 441 -6.69 22.21 -1.73
C THR A 441 -6.94 22.92 -3.06
N PRO A 442 -7.95 23.81 -3.18
CA PRO A 442 -8.17 24.61 -4.39
C PRO A 442 -6.94 25.41 -4.83
N GLU A 443 -6.20 25.97 -3.87
CA GLU A 443 -4.94 26.71 -4.14
C GLU A 443 -3.87 25.79 -4.75
N GLN A 444 -3.67 24.60 -4.18
CA GLN A 444 -2.71 23.62 -4.68
C GLN A 444 -3.13 23.07 -6.05
N PHE A 445 -4.43 22.84 -6.25
CA PHE A 445 -5.00 22.44 -7.53
C PHE A 445 -4.70 23.47 -8.62
N ASN A 446 -4.97 24.76 -8.35
CA ASN A 446 -4.70 25.84 -9.30
C ASN A 446 -3.19 25.96 -9.61
N GLN A 447 -2.35 25.90 -8.58
CA GLN A 447 -0.90 25.88 -8.78
C GLN A 447 -0.47 24.74 -9.71
N ARG A 448 -1.04 23.53 -9.51
CA ARG A 448 -0.71 22.38 -10.35
C ARG A 448 -1.18 22.56 -11.79
N LEU A 449 -2.36 23.16 -12.02
CA LEU A 449 -2.83 23.50 -13.36
C LEU A 449 -1.90 24.48 -14.08
N VAL A 450 -1.39 25.50 -13.38
CA VAL A 450 -0.41 26.44 -13.95
C VAL A 450 0.86 25.70 -14.38
N GLU A 451 1.36 24.78 -13.56
CA GLU A 451 2.52 23.95 -13.91
C GLU A 451 2.26 23.06 -15.13
N LEU A 452 1.10 22.41 -15.19
CA LEU A 452 0.69 21.57 -16.33
C LEU A 452 0.47 22.40 -17.61
N SER A 453 0.04 23.66 -17.50
CA SER A 453 -0.11 24.54 -18.67
C SER A 453 1.22 24.90 -19.35
N GLN A 454 2.34 24.69 -18.65
CA GLN A 454 3.70 24.95 -19.15
C GLN A 454 4.32 23.73 -19.85
N THR A 455 3.64 22.58 -19.86
CA THR A 455 4.10 21.37 -20.54
C THR A 455 3.34 21.16 -21.85
N GLU A 456 3.93 20.40 -22.78
CA GLU A 456 3.22 19.97 -23.99
C GLU A 456 2.30 18.79 -23.63
N LEU A 457 0.99 19.06 -23.58
CA LEU A 457 -0.03 18.06 -23.32
C LEU A 457 -0.60 17.51 -24.64
N SER A 458 -0.90 16.22 -24.67
CA SER A 458 -1.62 15.61 -25.78
C SER A 458 -3.08 16.10 -25.83
N GLN A 459 -3.77 15.91 -26.98
CA GLN A 459 -5.18 16.28 -27.08
C GLN A 459 -6.07 15.51 -26.08
N ARG A 460 -5.72 14.25 -25.79
CA ARG A 460 -6.38 13.44 -24.74
C ARG A 460 -6.23 14.12 -23.38
N ASP A 461 -4.99 14.49 -23.04
CA ASP A 461 -4.67 15.03 -21.72
C ASP A 461 -5.28 16.42 -21.51
N GLN A 462 -5.35 17.24 -22.56
CA GLN A 462 -6.06 18.52 -22.54
C GLN A 462 -7.56 18.34 -22.24
N ALA A 463 -8.23 17.41 -22.92
CA ALA A 463 -9.64 17.12 -22.69
C ALA A 463 -9.90 16.62 -21.25
N ILE A 464 -9.05 15.73 -20.74
CA ILE A 464 -9.14 15.25 -19.35
C ILE A 464 -9.01 16.42 -18.36
N LEU A 465 -8.05 17.33 -18.57
CA LEU A 465 -7.88 18.48 -17.68
C LEU A 465 -9.07 19.44 -17.74
N GLU A 466 -9.63 19.69 -18.91
CA GLU A 466 -10.85 20.50 -19.06
C GLU A 466 -12.00 19.90 -18.25
N ASP A 467 -12.21 18.59 -18.34
CA ASP A 467 -13.23 17.89 -17.55
C ASP A 467 -12.93 17.99 -16.04
N VAL A 468 -11.69 17.76 -15.61
CA VAL A 468 -11.32 17.87 -14.19
C VAL A 468 -11.55 19.29 -13.65
N VAL A 469 -11.24 20.33 -14.43
CA VAL A 469 -11.53 21.73 -14.06
C VAL A 469 -13.03 21.95 -13.89
N LEU A 470 -13.85 21.55 -14.87
CA LEU A 470 -15.31 21.69 -14.80
C LEU A 470 -15.90 20.96 -13.58
N TYR A 471 -15.35 19.79 -13.24
CA TYR A 471 -15.75 19.07 -12.05
C TYR A 471 -15.46 19.87 -10.76
N VAL A 472 -14.24 20.38 -10.63
CA VAL A 472 -13.83 21.16 -9.46
C VAL A 472 -14.63 22.46 -9.33
N GLU A 473 -14.90 23.16 -10.44
CA GLU A 473 -15.77 24.35 -10.45
C GLU A 473 -17.22 24.06 -10.00
N SER A 474 -17.68 22.81 -10.15
CA SER A 474 -19.00 22.39 -9.65
C SER A 474 -19.04 22.19 -8.13
N LEU A 475 -17.88 21.98 -7.50
CA LEU A 475 -17.75 21.72 -6.06
C LEU A 475 -17.42 22.97 -5.26
N VAL A 476 -16.67 23.90 -5.84
CA VAL A 476 -16.09 25.07 -5.17
C VAL A 476 -16.44 26.32 -5.98
N PRO A 477 -16.81 27.47 -5.37
CA PRO A 477 -17.16 28.67 -6.10
C PRO A 477 -16.09 29.09 -7.11
N SER A 478 -16.51 29.41 -8.33
CA SER A 478 -15.62 29.71 -9.47
C SER A 478 -14.66 30.89 -9.28
N HIS A 479 -14.87 31.75 -8.28
CA HIS A 479 -13.98 32.89 -8.00
C HIS A 479 -12.73 32.52 -7.21
N LEU A 480 -12.56 31.25 -6.82
CA LEU A 480 -11.36 30.74 -6.15
C LEU A 480 -10.32 30.15 -7.11
N PHE A 481 -10.60 30.15 -8.41
CA PHE A 481 -9.73 29.63 -9.46
C PHE A 481 -9.19 30.74 -10.36
#